data_AF-A0A7C9ELU8-F1
#
_entry.id   AF-A0A7C9ELU8-F1
#
_cell.length_a   1.000
_cell.length_b   1.000
_cell.length_c   1.000
_cell.angle_alpha   90.00
_cell.angle_beta   90.00
_cell.angle_gamma   90.00
#
_symmetry.space_group_name_H-M   'P 1'
#
loop_
_entity.id
_entity.type
_entity.pdbx_description
1 polymer ?
#
loop_
_entity_poly.entity_id
_entity_poly.type
_entity_poly.pdbx_seq_one_letter_code
_entity_poly.pdbx_strand_id
1 'polypeptide(L)'
;MAPSSCSSSSIITRFFVAFLVMCMLSPVFSAPSNQTFRPQKLRRIRAYLRKINKPAVKTIQSPDGDVMDCVPSHLQPAFDHPELKGQRPLDPPERPKGSDSIDEAIVSLQRWTESGESCPEGTIPIRRTVEDDVIRASSVRRFGRKPTRILRRDSSGTGHEHAVASVNGDQFYGAKASMNIWTPQVTDANEFSLSQIWVISGSFDNDLNTIEAGWQANPALYGDQYPRFFTYWTTDAYQATGCYNLLCSGFVQTNPRFAIGAAISPRSTYNGRQYDLS
;
A
#
# COMPACT_ATOMS: atom_id res chain seq x y z
N MET A 1 37.15 45.90 59.42
CA MET A 1 36.10 44.92 59.77
C MET A 1 35.13 44.83 58.61
N ALA A 2 34.89 43.61 58.11
CA ALA A 2 33.80 43.27 57.16
C ALA A 2 32.41 43.45 57.82
N PRO A 3 31.26 43.18 57.18
CA PRO A 3 30.92 43.05 55.75
C PRO A 3 29.64 43.85 55.36
N SER A 4 29.24 43.85 54.09
CA SER A 4 27.81 43.72 53.76
C SER A 4 27.66 42.93 52.47
N SER A 5 27.21 41.69 52.64
CA SER A 5 27.02 40.70 51.58
C SER A 5 25.68 40.93 50.87
N CYS A 6 25.71 40.81 49.54
CA CYS A 6 24.55 40.90 48.68
C CYS A 6 23.71 39.60 48.78
N SER A 7 22.60 39.64 49.52
CA SER A 7 21.72 38.50 49.82
C SER A 7 20.55 38.34 48.82
N SER A 8 20.76 38.53 47.52
CA SER A 8 19.68 38.36 46.52
C SER A 8 19.74 37.04 45.73
N SER A 9 20.91 36.40 45.62
CA SER A 9 21.08 35.18 44.79
C SER A 9 20.47 33.90 45.41
N SER A 10 20.37 33.83 46.74
CA SER A 10 19.88 32.65 47.47
C SER A 10 18.36 32.43 47.32
N ILE A 11 17.58 33.51 47.17
CA ILE A 11 16.12 33.44 47.16
C ILE A 11 15.61 32.94 45.80
N ILE A 12 16.16 33.47 44.70
CA ILE A 12 15.78 33.07 43.33
C ILE A 12 16.08 31.59 43.11
N THR A 13 17.22 31.11 43.58
CA THR A 13 17.62 29.70 43.46
C THR A 13 16.67 28.78 44.24
N ARG A 14 16.22 29.19 45.43
CA ARG A 14 15.25 28.42 46.24
C ARG A 14 13.87 28.36 45.60
N PHE A 15 13.40 29.45 44.99
CA PHE A 15 12.14 29.45 44.24
C PHE A 15 12.22 28.57 42.99
N PHE A 16 13.35 28.60 42.28
CA PHE A 16 13.53 27.77 41.08
C PHE A 16 13.58 26.28 41.41
N VAL A 17 14.26 25.90 42.49
CA VAL A 17 14.31 24.51 42.97
C VAL A 17 12.94 24.07 43.51
N ALA A 18 12.23 24.93 44.24
CA ALA A 18 10.88 24.62 44.71
C ALA A 18 9.89 24.44 43.55
N PHE A 19 9.99 25.25 42.49
CA PHE A 19 9.17 25.11 41.29
C PHE A 19 9.46 23.79 40.55
N LEU A 20 10.74 23.42 40.39
CA LEU A 20 11.13 22.14 39.79
C LEU A 20 10.64 20.94 40.60
N VAL A 21 10.71 21.00 41.93
CA VAL A 21 10.19 19.93 42.80
C VAL A 21 8.66 19.85 42.72
N MET A 22 7.96 20.97 42.60
CA MET A 22 6.50 21.00 42.44
C MET A 22 6.04 20.42 41.08
N CYS A 23 6.81 20.66 40.01
CA CYS A 23 6.56 20.03 38.70
C CYS A 23 6.79 18.51 38.71
N MET A 24 7.73 18.01 39.52
CA MET A 24 8.02 16.57 39.64
C MET A 24 7.01 15.82 40.54
N LEU A 25 6.31 16.53 41.42
CA LEU A 25 5.30 15.97 42.33
C LEU A 25 3.86 16.18 41.84
N SER A 26 3.68 16.88 40.72
CA SER A 26 2.38 16.98 40.05
C SER A 26 2.07 15.61 39.42
N PRO A 27 1.03 14.87 39.86
CA PRO A 27 0.60 13.72 39.09
C PRO A 27 0.19 14.24 37.71
N VAL A 28 0.90 13.81 36.68
CA VAL A 28 0.44 13.95 35.30
C VAL A 28 -0.87 13.17 35.24
N PHE A 29 -1.99 13.87 35.41
CA PHE A 29 -3.30 13.35 35.04
C PHE A 29 -3.26 13.16 33.54
N SER A 30 -2.75 11.99 33.13
CA SER A 30 -3.02 11.43 31.83
C SER A 30 -4.53 11.32 31.77
N ALA A 31 -5.18 12.16 30.96
CA ALA A 31 -6.59 11.99 30.66
C ALA A 31 -6.82 10.50 30.34
N PRO A 32 -7.86 9.85 30.89
CA PRO A 32 -8.10 8.45 30.63
C PRO A 32 -8.14 8.26 29.12
N SER A 33 -7.13 7.56 28.60
CA SER A 33 -7.05 7.18 27.20
C SER A 33 -8.40 6.60 26.79
N ASN A 34 -8.87 7.03 25.62
CA ASN A 34 -10.14 6.71 24.96
C ASN A 34 -10.43 5.18 24.85
N GLN A 35 -10.62 4.51 25.99
CA GLN A 35 -10.79 3.06 26.09
C GLN A 35 -12.11 2.60 25.47
N THR A 36 -13.13 3.46 25.37
CA THR A 36 -14.41 3.18 24.70
C THR A 36 -14.35 3.36 23.18
N PHE A 37 -13.48 4.25 22.67
CA PHE A 37 -13.33 4.44 21.22
C PHE A 37 -12.60 3.27 20.55
N ARG A 38 -11.67 2.60 21.24
CA ARG A 38 -10.88 1.50 20.67
C ARG A 38 -11.75 0.27 20.32
N PRO A 39 -12.67 -0.22 21.19
CA PRO A 39 -13.63 -1.27 20.85
C PRO A 39 -14.59 -0.88 19.72
N GLN A 40 -15.10 0.36 19.72
CA GLN A 40 -16.00 0.82 18.66
C GLN A 40 -15.28 0.90 17.31
N LYS A 41 -14.04 1.38 17.28
CA LYS A 41 -13.18 1.41 16.08
C LYS A 41 -12.93 0.01 15.56
N LEU A 42 -12.53 -0.93 16.42
CA LEU A 42 -12.31 -2.34 16.02
C LEU A 42 -13.59 -3.00 15.49
N ARG A 43 -14.75 -2.74 16.10
CA ARG A 43 -16.04 -3.24 15.59
C ARG A 43 -16.33 -2.73 14.18
N ARG A 44 -16.07 -1.44 13.89
CA ARG A 44 -16.22 -0.87 12.55
C ARG A 44 -15.25 -1.50 11.55
N ILE A 45 -14.00 -1.73 11.94
CA ILE A 45 -12.99 -2.41 11.11
C ILE A 45 -13.44 -3.84 10.81
N ARG A 46 -13.86 -4.62 11.80
CA ARG A 46 -14.37 -6.00 11.60
C ARG A 46 -15.60 -6.05 10.71
N ALA A 47 -16.50 -5.08 10.82
CA ALA A 47 -17.65 -4.98 9.92
C ALA A 47 -17.22 -4.66 8.48
N TYR A 48 -16.23 -3.78 8.32
CA TYR A 48 -15.65 -3.45 7.03
C TYR A 48 -14.93 -4.65 6.39
N LEU A 49 -14.07 -5.36 7.13
CA LEU A 49 -13.35 -6.54 6.64
C LEU A 49 -14.30 -7.63 6.15
N ARG A 50 -15.40 -7.88 6.87
CA ARG A 50 -16.46 -8.81 6.44
C ARG A 50 -17.13 -8.42 5.13
N LYS A 51 -17.08 -7.14 4.75
CA LYS A 51 -17.63 -6.64 3.48
C LYS A 51 -16.63 -6.78 2.34
N ILE A 52 -15.34 -6.48 2.58
CA ILE A 52 -14.33 -6.42 1.51
C ILE A 52 -13.65 -7.77 1.23
N ASN A 53 -13.43 -8.60 2.25
CA ASN A 53 -12.87 -9.93 2.04
C ASN A 53 -13.95 -10.83 1.47
N LYS A 54 -13.70 -11.36 0.28
CA LYS A 54 -14.65 -12.21 -0.44
C LYS A 54 -14.64 -13.63 0.11
N PRO A 55 -15.77 -14.36 0.02
CA PRO A 55 -15.79 -15.79 0.32
C PRO A 55 -14.80 -16.53 -0.58
N ALA A 56 -13.86 -17.24 0.05
CA ALA A 56 -12.86 -18.04 -0.65
C ALA A 56 -13.35 -19.48 -0.82
N VAL A 57 -13.05 -20.10 -1.96
CA VAL A 57 -13.25 -21.55 -2.16
C VAL A 57 -12.06 -22.37 -1.67
N LYS A 58 -10.89 -21.74 -1.61
CA LYS A 58 -9.63 -22.28 -1.09
C LYS A 58 -8.85 -21.14 -0.45
N THR A 59 -8.15 -21.42 0.63
CA THR A 59 -7.21 -20.48 1.25
C THR A 59 -5.82 -21.13 1.27
N ILE A 60 -4.80 -20.36 0.90
CA ILE A 60 -3.40 -20.78 0.87
C ILE A 60 -2.63 -19.93 1.88
N GLN A 61 -1.81 -20.58 2.70
CA GLN A 61 -0.93 -19.92 3.67
C GLN A 61 0.44 -19.71 3.03
N SER A 62 0.85 -18.45 2.94
CA SER A 62 2.15 -18.10 2.37
C SER A 62 3.23 -18.11 3.46
N PRO A 63 4.49 -18.49 3.14
CA PRO A 63 5.59 -18.54 4.12
C PRO A 63 5.92 -17.20 4.80
N ASP A 64 5.55 -16.07 4.20
CA ASP A 64 5.70 -14.71 4.75
C ASP A 64 4.54 -14.30 5.68
N GLY A 65 3.57 -15.18 5.93
CA GLY A 65 2.42 -14.93 6.80
C GLY A 65 1.20 -14.33 6.09
N ASP A 66 1.31 -14.04 4.79
CA ASP A 66 0.17 -13.67 3.96
C ASP A 66 -0.82 -14.84 3.84
N VAL A 67 -2.10 -14.50 3.75
CA VAL A 67 -3.18 -15.45 3.47
C VAL A 67 -3.75 -15.13 2.09
N MET A 68 -3.66 -16.07 1.15
CA MET A 68 -4.25 -15.93 -0.19
C MET A 68 -5.59 -16.63 -0.25
N ASP A 69 -6.63 -15.87 -0.55
CA ASP A 69 -7.99 -16.36 -0.76
C ASP A 69 -8.26 -16.55 -2.25
N CYS A 70 -8.52 -17.79 -2.65
CA CYS A 70 -8.96 -18.11 -4.01
C CYS A 70 -10.44 -17.79 -4.15
N VAL A 71 -10.73 -16.72 -4.89
CA VAL A 71 -12.08 -16.17 -5.04
C VAL A 71 -12.55 -16.41 -6.47
N PRO A 72 -13.78 -16.90 -6.70
CA PRO A 72 -14.32 -17.03 -8.05
C PRO A 72 -14.17 -15.73 -8.84
N SER A 73 -13.67 -15.82 -10.07
CA SER A 73 -13.22 -14.65 -10.84
C SER A 73 -14.30 -13.59 -11.05
N HIS A 74 -15.57 -13.99 -11.11
CA HIS A 74 -16.75 -13.11 -11.23
C HIS A 74 -17.27 -12.56 -9.89
N LEU A 75 -16.67 -12.95 -8.76
CA LEU A 75 -16.99 -12.47 -7.41
C LEU A 75 -15.87 -11.60 -6.81
N GLN A 76 -14.83 -11.31 -7.59
CA GLN A 76 -13.75 -10.40 -7.17
C GLN A 76 -14.26 -8.98 -6.91
N PRO A 77 -13.51 -8.14 -6.16
CA PRO A 77 -13.94 -6.80 -5.75
C PRO A 77 -14.44 -5.88 -6.87
N ALA A 78 -13.94 -6.02 -8.10
CA ALA A 78 -14.43 -5.27 -9.25
C ALA A 78 -15.94 -5.30 -9.43
N PHE A 79 -16.56 -6.47 -9.20
CA PHE A 79 -17.98 -6.72 -9.44
C PHE A 79 -18.89 -6.25 -8.29
N ASP A 80 -18.33 -5.59 -7.26
CA ASP A 80 -19.12 -4.78 -6.33
C ASP A 80 -19.52 -3.43 -6.93
N HIS A 81 -18.84 -3.00 -8.01
CA HIS A 81 -19.19 -1.77 -8.70
C HIS A 81 -20.60 -1.90 -9.31
N PRO A 82 -21.52 -0.95 -9.10
CA PRO A 82 -22.90 -1.06 -9.58
C PRO A 82 -23.00 -1.36 -11.08
N GLU A 83 -22.13 -0.77 -11.88
CA GLU A 83 -22.13 -0.96 -13.34
C GLU A 83 -21.56 -2.30 -13.78
N LEU A 84 -20.68 -2.92 -12.98
CA LEU A 84 -20.06 -4.21 -13.30
C LEU A 84 -20.81 -5.38 -12.64
N LYS A 85 -21.67 -5.13 -11.67
CA LYS A 85 -22.33 -6.16 -10.87
C LYS A 85 -23.09 -7.16 -11.75
N GLY A 86 -22.81 -8.45 -11.55
CA GLY A 86 -23.43 -9.54 -12.30
C GLY A 86 -22.79 -9.82 -13.66
N GLN A 87 -21.80 -9.03 -14.07
CA GLN A 87 -21.00 -9.32 -15.25
C GLN A 87 -19.91 -10.36 -14.92
N ARG A 88 -19.30 -10.92 -15.97
CA ARG A 88 -18.14 -11.80 -15.87
C ARG A 88 -16.90 -11.07 -16.39
N PRO A 89 -15.69 -11.46 -15.95
CA PRO A 89 -14.47 -10.97 -16.57
C PRO A 89 -14.52 -11.21 -18.08
N LEU A 90 -14.15 -10.19 -18.85
CA LEU A 90 -13.97 -10.32 -20.29
C LEU A 90 -12.73 -11.16 -20.58
N ASP A 91 -12.74 -11.83 -21.74
CA ASP A 91 -11.54 -12.48 -22.23
C ASP A 91 -10.46 -11.42 -22.48
N PRO A 92 -9.20 -11.67 -22.06
CA PRO A 92 -8.13 -10.72 -22.29
C PRO A 92 -7.89 -10.52 -23.79
N PRO A 93 -7.55 -9.30 -24.24
CA PRO A 93 -7.25 -9.04 -25.64
C PRO A 93 -6.03 -9.85 -26.10
N GLU A 94 -5.97 -10.16 -27.40
CA GLU A 94 -4.82 -10.85 -28.00
C GLU A 94 -3.56 -10.00 -27.83
N ARG A 95 -2.50 -10.60 -27.26
CA ARG A 95 -1.21 -9.93 -27.07
C ARG A 95 -0.39 -9.96 -28.36
N PRO A 96 0.43 -8.92 -28.64
CA PRO A 96 1.35 -8.96 -29.76
C PRO A 96 2.29 -10.19 -29.72
N LYS A 97 2.54 -10.80 -30.89
CA LYS A 97 3.40 -11.98 -31.04
C LYS A 97 4.82 -11.71 -30.50
N GLY A 98 5.38 -12.65 -29.74
CA GLY A 98 6.68 -12.52 -29.06
C GLY A 98 6.60 -12.31 -27.54
N SER A 99 5.40 -12.40 -26.95
CA SER A 99 5.17 -12.23 -25.50
C SER A 99 5.12 -13.53 -24.69
N ASP A 100 5.12 -14.68 -25.38
CA ASP A 100 4.60 -15.96 -24.84
C ASP A 100 5.56 -16.67 -23.88
N SER A 101 6.86 -16.37 -23.91
CA SER A 101 7.88 -17.10 -23.14
C SER A 101 8.02 -16.66 -21.66
N ILE A 102 7.13 -15.78 -21.17
CA ILE A 102 7.34 -15.02 -19.92
C ILE A 102 6.27 -15.31 -18.85
N ASP A 103 5.11 -15.85 -19.23
CA ASP A 103 4.01 -16.11 -18.28
C ASP A 103 4.32 -17.22 -17.25
N GLU A 104 5.34 -18.06 -17.47
CA GLU A 104 5.82 -19.05 -16.49
C GLU A 104 6.74 -18.43 -15.43
N ALA A 105 7.51 -17.39 -15.78
CA ALA A 105 8.49 -16.78 -14.88
C ALA A 105 7.80 -16.01 -13.73
N ILE A 106 6.71 -15.30 -13.98
CA ILE A 106 6.00 -14.48 -12.97
C ILE A 106 5.42 -15.35 -11.84
N VAL A 107 4.90 -16.54 -12.16
CA VAL A 107 4.34 -17.49 -11.18
C VAL A 107 5.40 -17.90 -10.16
N SER A 108 6.66 -18.01 -10.61
CA SER A 108 7.78 -18.47 -9.80
C SER A 108 8.39 -17.41 -8.88
N LEU A 109 7.94 -16.15 -8.97
CA LEU A 109 8.52 -15.02 -8.23
C LEU A 109 7.72 -14.63 -6.98
N GLN A 110 6.61 -15.28 -6.65
CA GLN A 110 5.79 -14.90 -5.50
C GLN A 110 5.85 -15.92 -4.37
N ARG A 111 6.01 -15.46 -3.13
CA ARG A 111 6.24 -16.37 -1.99
C ARG A 111 5.11 -17.38 -1.75
N TRP A 112 3.87 -17.00 -2.06
CA TRP A 112 2.71 -17.85 -1.83
C TRP A 112 2.65 -19.08 -2.76
N THR A 113 3.42 -19.08 -3.86
CA THR A 113 3.53 -20.23 -4.77
C THR A 113 4.72 -21.14 -4.43
N GLU A 114 5.56 -20.79 -3.43
CA GLU A 114 6.75 -21.58 -3.03
C GLU A 114 6.39 -23.01 -2.58
N SER A 115 5.19 -23.21 -2.02
CA SER A 115 4.70 -24.54 -1.63
C SER A 115 4.24 -25.41 -2.80
N GLY A 116 4.20 -24.86 -4.02
CA GLY A 116 3.59 -25.48 -5.19
C GLY A 116 2.06 -25.42 -5.19
N GLU A 117 1.45 -24.75 -4.22
CA GLU A 117 0.00 -24.55 -4.20
C GLU A 117 -0.45 -23.52 -5.23
N SER A 118 -1.63 -23.76 -5.81
CA SER A 118 -2.29 -22.85 -6.73
C SER A 118 -3.78 -22.75 -6.42
N CYS A 119 -4.41 -21.70 -6.97
CA CYS A 119 -5.85 -21.54 -6.92
C CYS A 119 -6.55 -22.42 -7.97
N PRO A 120 -7.74 -22.98 -7.66
CA PRO A 120 -8.51 -23.75 -8.64
C PRO A 120 -8.87 -22.94 -9.88
N GLU A 121 -9.09 -23.63 -11.00
CA GLU A 121 -9.55 -23.00 -12.24
C GLU A 121 -10.84 -22.20 -12.02
N GLY A 122 -10.96 -21.05 -12.70
CA GLY A 122 -12.09 -20.14 -12.55
C GLY A 122 -12.03 -19.25 -11.30
N THR A 123 -10.94 -19.29 -10.54
CA THR A 123 -10.71 -18.43 -9.36
C THR A 123 -9.45 -17.60 -9.52
N ILE A 124 -9.34 -16.50 -8.78
CA ILE A 124 -8.13 -15.67 -8.69
C ILE A 124 -7.63 -15.63 -7.24
N PRO A 125 -6.30 -15.58 -7.01
CA PRO A 125 -5.75 -15.40 -5.68
C PRO A 125 -5.87 -13.91 -5.27
N ILE A 126 -6.46 -13.67 -4.10
CA ILE A 126 -6.57 -12.34 -3.50
C ILE A 126 -5.91 -12.37 -2.13
N ARG A 127 -4.95 -11.46 -1.88
CA ARG A 127 -4.36 -11.31 -0.53
C ARG A 127 -5.45 -10.83 0.43
N ARG A 128 -5.71 -11.61 1.48
CA ARG A 128 -6.69 -11.27 2.51
C ARG A 128 -6.27 -9.98 3.23
N THR A 129 -7.21 -9.06 3.38
CA THR A 129 -7.00 -7.86 4.20
C THR A 129 -7.23 -8.19 5.67
N VAL A 130 -6.30 -7.81 6.56
CA VAL A 130 -6.39 -8.03 8.01
C VAL A 130 -6.65 -6.73 8.78
N GLU A 131 -6.95 -6.83 10.08
CA GLU A 131 -7.25 -5.65 10.92
C GLU A 131 -6.10 -4.64 10.91
N ASP A 132 -4.86 -5.12 10.98
CA ASP A 132 -3.67 -4.26 11.02
C ASP A 132 -3.50 -3.43 9.74
N ASP A 133 -3.86 -3.97 8.57
CA ASP A 133 -3.83 -3.23 7.30
C ASP A 133 -4.72 -1.97 7.37
N VAL A 134 -5.92 -2.13 7.91
CA VAL A 134 -6.89 -1.03 8.02
C VAL A 134 -6.51 -0.06 9.13
N ILE A 135 -5.90 -0.56 10.22
CA ILE A 135 -5.40 0.29 11.31
C ILE A 135 -4.30 1.22 10.81
N ARG A 136 -3.37 0.73 9.98
CA ARG A 136 -2.29 1.54 9.40
C ARG A 136 -2.81 2.66 8.49
N ALA A 137 -3.85 2.41 7.69
CA ALA A 137 -4.46 3.43 6.82
C ALA A 137 -5.23 4.54 7.57
N SER A 138 -5.21 4.58 8.90
CA SER A 138 -5.84 5.53 9.82
C SER A 138 -7.37 5.58 9.81
N SER A 139 -8.03 5.26 8.69
CA SER A 139 -9.48 5.23 8.54
C SER A 139 -9.93 4.24 7.45
N VAL A 140 -11.08 3.60 7.67
CA VAL A 140 -11.73 2.73 6.68
C VAL A 140 -12.00 3.45 5.36
N ARG A 141 -12.40 4.73 5.39
CA ARG A 141 -12.73 5.51 4.19
C ARG A 141 -11.51 5.76 3.27
N ARG A 142 -10.30 5.79 3.85
CA ARG A 142 -9.04 6.04 3.13
C ARG A 142 -8.28 4.75 2.82
N PHE A 143 -8.73 3.60 3.32
CA PHE A 143 -8.05 2.34 3.06
C PHE A 143 -8.03 2.04 1.56
N GLY A 144 -6.85 1.72 1.04
CA GLY A 144 -6.63 1.50 -0.39
C GLY A 144 -6.51 2.76 -1.25
N ARG A 145 -6.66 3.98 -0.71
CA ARG A 145 -6.54 5.23 -1.49
C ARG A 145 -5.22 5.93 -1.22
N LYS A 146 -4.66 6.62 -2.23
CA LYS A 146 -3.52 7.53 -2.01
C LYS A 146 -3.94 8.66 -1.07
N PRO A 147 -3.08 9.12 -0.13
CA PRO A 147 -3.39 10.25 0.72
C PRO A 147 -3.61 11.52 -0.10
N THR A 148 -4.70 12.25 0.15
CA THR A 148 -4.89 13.58 -0.43
C THR A 148 -3.84 14.52 0.16
N ARG A 149 -2.89 14.98 -0.66
CA ARG A 149 -1.95 16.02 -0.23
C ARG A 149 -2.73 17.31 -0.02
N ILE A 150 -2.90 17.72 1.24
CA ILE A 150 -3.07 19.14 1.52
C ILE A 150 -1.72 19.75 1.17
N LEU A 151 -1.62 20.36 0.00
CA LEU A 151 -0.43 21.12 -0.40
C LEU A 151 -0.17 22.17 0.68
N ARG A 152 0.78 21.91 1.58
CA ARG A 152 1.44 22.98 2.31
C ARG A 152 2.25 23.71 1.26
N ARG A 153 1.83 24.92 0.93
CA ARG A 153 2.40 25.83 -0.07
C ARG A 153 3.86 26.23 0.18
N ASP A 154 4.52 25.62 1.17
CA ASP A 154 5.76 26.10 1.79
C ASP A 154 6.88 25.05 1.81
N SER A 155 6.78 24.00 0.99
CA SER A 155 7.87 23.04 0.80
C SER A 155 8.24 22.98 -0.67
N SER A 156 9.41 23.56 -0.98
CA SER A 156 10.03 23.62 -2.31
C SER A 156 10.53 22.25 -2.83
N GLY A 157 10.20 21.15 -2.18
CA GLY A 157 10.51 19.80 -2.62
C GLY A 157 9.23 19.06 -3.03
N THR A 158 9.10 18.73 -4.31
CA THR A 158 8.13 17.73 -4.77
C THR A 158 8.52 16.41 -4.12
N GLY A 159 7.83 16.01 -3.03
CA GLY A 159 8.30 15.03 -2.04
C GLY A 159 8.55 13.57 -2.48
N HIS A 160 8.87 13.30 -3.74
CA HIS A 160 9.37 12.01 -4.23
C HIS A 160 10.54 12.24 -5.19
N GLU A 161 11.65 11.54 -4.98
CA GLU A 161 12.78 11.46 -5.91
C GLU A 161 12.54 10.30 -6.89
N HIS A 162 12.59 10.58 -8.19
CA HIS A 162 12.31 9.56 -9.22
C HIS A 162 12.98 9.89 -10.56
N ALA A 163 13.21 8.85 -11.36
CA ALA A 163 13.59 8.95 -12.76
C ALA A 163 12.44 8.44 -13.64
N VAL A 164 12.14 9.16 -14.72
CA VAL A 164 11.01 8.85 -15.62
C VAL A 164 11.48 8.87 -17.06
N ALA A 165 11.08 7.85 -17.81
CA ALA A 165 11.08 7.85 -19.27
C ALA A 165 9.62 7.79 -19.75
N SER A 166 9.31 8.52 -20.82
CA SER A 166 7.94 8.57 -21.37
C SER A 166 7.97 8.56 -22.88
N VAL A 167 6.89 8.01 -23.47
CA VAL A 167 6.60 8.07 -24.90
C VAL A 167 5.24 8.72 -25.06
N ASN A 168 5.15 9.71 -25.94
CA ASN A 168 3.93 10.49 -26.22
C ASN A 168 3.70 10.55 -27.74
N GLY A 169 2.45 10.78 -28.15
CA GLY A 169 2.12 11.12 -29.54
C GLY A 169 1.31 10.07 -30.31
N ASP A 170 1.17 8.86 -29.78
CA ASP A 170 0.40 7.77 -30.39
C ASP A 170 -0.71 7.26 -29.46
N GLN A 171 -1.65 6.50 -30.03
CA GLN A 171 -2.68 5.79 -29.26
C GLN A 171 -2.15 4.42 -28.79
N PHE A 172 -2.01 4.26 -27.48
CA PHE A 172 -1.55 3.01 -26.86
C PHE A 172 -2.72 2.24 -26.25
N TYR A 173 -2.85 0.95 -26.58
CA TYR A 173 -3.86 0.06 -26.00
C TYR A 173 -3.33 -0.77 -24.82
N GLY A 174 -2.02 -0.75 -24.59
CA GLY A 174 -1.37 -1.48 -23.52
C GLY A 174 0.13 -1.21 -23.51
N ALA A 175 0.79 -1.66 -22.45
CA ALA A 175 2.23 -1.54 -22.31
C ALA A 175 2.79 -2.77 -21.57
N LYS A 176 4.05 -3.07 -21.84
CA LYS A 176 4.83 -4.11 -21.17
C LYS A 176 6.19 -3.54 -20.80
N ALA A 177 6.67 -3.85 -19.60
CA ALA A 177 8.00 -3.47 -19.16
C ALA A 177 8.60 -4.58 -18.30
N SER A 178 9.91 -4.74 -18.40
CA SER A 178 10.70 -5.56 -17.47
C SER A 178 11.39 -4.64 -16.47
N MET A 179 11.24 -4.93 -15.18
CA MET A 179 11.76 -4.10 -14.08
C MET A 179 12.54 -4.96 -13.11
N ASN A 180 13.78 -4.56 -12.85
CA ASN A 180 14.61 -5.26 -11.88
C ASN A 180 14.06 -5.11 -10.45
N ILE A 181 14.02 -6.22 -9.71
CA ILE A 181 13.37 -6.31 -8.39
C ILE A 181 14.41 -6.09 -7.28
N TRP A 182 14.23 -5.04 -6.50
CA TRP A 182 15.07 -4.74 -5.34
C TRP A 182 14.28 -4.71 -4.04
N THR A 183 14.97 -4.80 -2.90
CA THR A 183 14.39 -4.48 -1.58
C THR A 183 15.05 -3.20 -1.06
N PRO A 184 14.62 -2.02 -1.53
CA PRO A 184 15.10 -0.76 -0.98
C PRO A 184 14.71 -0.66 0.49
N GLN A 185 15.67 -0.24 1.32
CA GLN A 185 15.41 0.02 2.73
C GLN A 185 14.72 1.38 2.84
N VAL A 186 13.46 1.37 3.29
CA VAL A 186 12.71 2.58 3.64
C VAL A 186 12.77 2.76 5.15
N THR A 187 13.14 3.95 5.61
CA THR A 187 13.48 4.23 7.01
C THR A 187 12.27 4.66 7.82
N ASP A 188 11.37 5.44 7.24
CA ASP A 188 10.13 5.88 7.88
C ASP A 188 8.95 4.99 7.45
N ALA A 189 7.99 4.77 8.35
CA ALA A 189 6.80 3.98 8.06
C ALA A 189 5.91 4.59 6.97
N ASN A 190 6.04 5.90 6.70
CA ASN A 190 5.31 6.63 5.67
C ASN A 190 6.12 6.78 4.37
N GLU A 191 7.36 6.30 4.33
CA GLU A 191 8.16 6.22 3.11
C GLU A 191 7.81 4.97 2.31
N PHE A 192 7.95 5.07 0.99
CA PHE A 192 7.88 3.94 0.09
C PHE A 192 8.85 4.14 -1.08
N SER A 193 9.23 3.05 -1.72
CA SER A 193 10.00 3.05 -2.97
C SER A 193 9.35 2.10 -3.95
N LEU A 194 9.37 2.44 -5.23
CA LEU A 194 8.71 1.66 -6.28
C LEU A 194 9.44 1.74 -7.62
N SER A 195 9.20 0.74 -8.46
CA SER A 195 9.46 0.75 -9.89
C SER A 195 8.17 0.38 -10.59
N GLN A 196 7.74 1.19 -11.56
CA GLN A 196 6.42 1.05 -12.17
C GLN A 196 6.37 1.47 -13.63
N ILE A 197 5.34 1.00 -14.31
CA ILE A 197 4.87 1.48 -15.60
C ILE A 197 3.47 2.01 -15.40
N TRP A 198 3.15 3.10 -16.10
CA TRP A 198 1.81 3.63 -16.18
C TRP A 198 1.36 3.76 -17.63
N VAL A 199 0.07 3.59 -17.85
CA VAL A 199 -0.61 4.06 -19.05
C VAL A 199 -1.51 5.21 -18.62
N ILE A 200 -1.38 6.34 -19.30
CA ILE A 200 -2.05 7.59 -18.96
C ILE A 200 -2.94 7.99 -20.13
N SER A 201 -4.14 8.49 -19.81
CA SER A 201 -5.01 9.20 -20.76
C SER A 201 -5.56 10.44 -20.07
N GLY A 202 -6.00 11.41 -20.88
CA GLY A 202 -6.43 12.72 -20.40
C GLY A 202 -5.26 13.65 -20.10
N SER A 203 -5.55 14.73 -19.38
CA SER A 203 -4.62 15.81 -19.04
C SER A 203 -4.58 16.08 -17.54
N PHE A 204 -3.41 16.48 -17.02
CA PHE A 204 -3.16 16.66 -15.58
C PHE A 204 -4.13 17.63 -14.89
N ASP A 205 -4.64 18.63 -15.61
CA ASP A 205 -5.50 19.67 -15.04
C ASP A 205 -7.00 19.34 -15.08
N ASN A 206 -7.41 18.29 -15.80
CA ASN A 206 -8.83 17.97 -16.03
C ASN A 206 -9.16 16.52 -15.71
N ASP A 207 -8.84 15.62 -16.63
CA ASP A 207 -9.42 14.28 -16.77
C ASP A 207 -8.36 13.17 -16.75
N LEU A 208 -7.20 13.43 -16.14
CA LEU A 208 -6.13 12.45 -16.03
C LEU A 208 -6.62 11.14 -15.43
N ASN A 209 -6.55 10.08 -16.23
CA ASN A 209 -6.80 8.73 -15.79
C ASN A 209 -5.53 7.89 -15.96
N THR A 210 -5.21 7.08 -14.96
CA THR A 210 -4.01 6.23 -14.98
C THR A 210 -4.33 4.81 -14.62
N ILE A 211 -3.58 3.89 -15.23
CA ILE A 211 -3.45 2.49 -14.79
C ILE A 211 -1.96 2.25 -14.58
N GLU A 212 -1.60 1.85 -13.38
CA GLU A 212 -0.24 1.69 -12.89
C GLU A 212 -0.01 0.24 -12.46
N ALA A 213 1.15 -0.32 -12.80
CA ALA A 213 1.58 -1.63 -12.33
C ALA A 213 3.10 -1.67 -12.14
N GLY A 214 3.56 -2.49 -11.20
CA GLY A 214 4.98 -2.65 -10.92
C GLY A 214 5.22 -3.35 -9.59
N TRP A 215 6.37 -3.09 -8.98
CA TRP A 215 6.66 -3.51 -7.61
C TRP A 215 6.90 -2.30 -6.71
N GLN A 216 6.53 -2.42 -5.44
CA GLN A 216 6.81 -1.39 -4.43
C GLN A 216 7.17 -2.02 -3.09
N ALA A 217 8.05 -1.36 -2.34
CA ALA A 217 8.26 -1.58 -0.91
C ALA A 217 7.52 -0.47 -0.16
N ASN A 218 6.40 -0.81 0.49
CA ASN A 218 5.49 0.15 1.11
C ASN A 218 4.96 -0.37 2.47
N PRO A 219 5.68 -0.12 3.57
CA PRO A 219 5.29 -0.58 4.90
C PRO A 219 3.96 -0.02 5.39
N ALA A 220 3.61 1.22 5.04
CA ALA A 220 2.30 1.78 5.37
C ALA A 220 1.16 0.92 4.81
N LEU A 221 1.29 0.46 3.56
CA LEU A 221 0.28 -0.35 2.90
C LEU A 221 0.32 -1.81 3.35
N TYR A 222 1.51 -2.43 3.40
CA TYR A 222 1.62 -3.87 3.54
C TYR A 222 2.03 -4.37 4.93
N GLY A 223 2.64 -3.52 5.76
CA GLY A 223 3.07 -3.87 7.12
C GLY A 223 4.46 -4.51 7.17
N ASP A 224 5.14 -4.64 6.03
CA ASP A 224 6.47 -5.20 5.90
C ASP A 224 7.30 -4.41 4.87
N GLN A 225 8.54 -4.86 4.65
CA GLN A 225 9.46 -4.27 3.68
C GLN A 225 9.64 -5.15 2.43
N TYR A 226 8.82 -6.18 2.23
CA TYR A 226 8.96 -7.01 1.03
C TYR A 226 8.59 -6.19 -0.21
N PRO A 227 9.34 -6.30 -1.32
CA PRO A 227 8.87 -5.80 -2.59
C PRO A 227 7.62 -6.59 -2.96
N ARG A 228 6.52 -5.89 -3.21
CA ARG A 228 5.21 -6.49 -3.49
C ARG A 228 4.74 -6.03 -4.85
N PHE A 229 4.21 -6.97 -5.65
CA PHE A 229 3.56 -6.62 -6.91
C PHE A 229 2.35 -5.74 -6.58
N PHE A 230 2.19 -4.62 -7.26
CA PHE A 230 1.09 -3.72 -7.00
C PHE A 230 0.46 -3.23 -8.28
N THR A 231 -0.80 -2.83 -8.15
CA THR A 231 -1.47 -2.01 -9.13
C THR A 231 -2.05 -0.77 -8.47
N TYR A 232 -2.23 0.28 -9.25
CA TYR A 232 -3.02 1.44 -8.87
C TYR A 232 -3.79 1.95 -10.08
N TRP A 233 -4.96 2.52 -9.87
CA TRP A 233 -5.68 3.23 -10.94
C TRP A 233 -6.33 4.49 -10.38
N THR A 234 -6.62 5.47 -11.23
CA THR A 234 -7.47 6.64 -10.94
C THR A 234 -8.17 7.11 -12.21
N THR A 235 -9.30 7.78 -12.07
CA THR A 235 -10.06 8.40 -13.18
C THR A 235 -10.20 9.91 -13.03
N ASP A 236 -9.55 10.52 -12.03
CA ASP A 236 -9.75 11.93 -11.68
C ASP A 236 -8.48 12.60 -11.13
N ALA A 237 -7.33 12.33 -11.76
CA ALA A 237 -6.05 12.94 -11.41
C ALA A 237 -5.68 12.78 -9.92
N TYR A 238 -5.98 11.61 -9.32
CA TYR A 238 -5.70 11.29 -7.93
C TYR A 238 -6.45 12.18 -6.89
N GLN A 239 -7.55 12.82 -7.28
CA GLN A 239 -8.28 13.74 -6.40
C GLN A 239 -9.19 13.00 -5.41
N ALA A 240 -10.20 12.29 -5.92
CA ALA A 240 -11.21 11.60 -5.12
C ALA A 240 -11.33 10.10 -5.44
N THR A 241 -10.94 9.68 -6.65
CA THR A 241 -10.97 8.29 -7.10
C THR A 241 -9.62 7.60 -6.99
N GLY A 242 -9.66 6.30 -7.26
CA GLY A 242 -8.50 5.46 -7.39
C GLY A 242 -8.29 4.53 -6.21
N CYS A 243 -7.59 3.44 -6.50
CA CYS A 243 -7.38 2.38 -5.53
C CYS A 243 -6.12 1.58 -5.79
N TYR A 244 -5.44 1.21 -4.71
CA TYR A 244 -4.38 0.21 -4.69
C TYR A 244 -4.96 -1.20 -4.80
N ASN A 245 -4.34 -2.00 -5.64
CA ASN A 245 -4.57 -3.44 -5.75
C ASN A 245 -6.08 -3.75 -5.91
N LEU A 246 -6.54 -4.82 -5.26
CA LEU A 246 -7.95 -5.20 -5.21
C LEU A 246 -8.64 -4.70 -3.92
N LEU A 247 -8.15 -3.62 -3.29
CA LEU A 247 -8.68 -3.11 -2.01
C LEU A 247 -10.02 -2.37 -2.18
N CYS A 248 -10.41 -2.06 -3.43
CA CYS A 248 -11.67 -1.44 -3.81
C CYS A 248 -12.14 -2.01 -5.17
N SER A 249 -13.40 -1.76 -5.51
CA SER A 249 -13.94 -2.05 -6.84
C SER A 249 -13.31 -1.15 -7.92
N GLY A 250 -13.06 -1.68 -9.11
CA GLY A 250 -12.62 -0.89 -10.29
C GLY A 250 -11.53 -1.54 -11.13
N PHE A 251 -10.84 -2.56 -10.61
CA PHE A 251 -9.82 -3.31 -11.34
C PHE A 251 -10.17 -4.79 -11.41
N VAL A 252 -10.19 -5.36 -12.62
CA VAL A 252 -10.47 -6.78 -12.87
C VAL A 252 -9.15 -7.52 -13.10
N GLN A 253 -8.80 -8.41 -12.19
CA GLN A 253 -7.72 -9.38 -12.40
C GLN A 253 -8.25 -10.56 -13.22
N THR A 254 -7.56 -10.85 -14.32
CA THR A 254 -7.90 -11.95 -15.25
C THR A 254 -6.91 -13.12 -15.18
N ASN A 255 -5.64 -12.86 -14.86
CA ASN A 255 -4.63 -13.91 -14.74
C ASN A 255 -4.62 -14.50 -13.31
N PRO A 256 -4.93 -15.79 -13.12
CA PRO A 256 -4.99 -16.41 -11.80
C PRO A 256 -3.63 -16.89 -11.28
N ARG A 257 -2.55 -16.78 -12.08
CA ARG A 257 -1.24 -17.35 -11.74
C ARG A 257 -0.40 -16.49 -10.79
N PHE A 258 -0.78 -15.24 -10.55
CA PHE A 258 -0.14 -14.35 -9.59
C PHE A 258 -1.19 -13.63 -8.75
N ALA A 259 -0.80 -13.16 -7.57
CA ALA A 259 -1.64 -12.39 -6.67
C ALA A 259 -1.18 -10.93 -6.63
N ILE A 260 -2.11 -9.99 -6.83
CA ILE A 260 -1.82 -8.56 -6.65
C ILE A 260 -1.66 -8.27 -5.15
N GLY A 261 -0.58 -7.59 -4.80
CA GLY A 261 -0.21 -7.28 -3.41
C GLY A 261 0.65 -8.34 -2.73
N ALA A 262 0.93 -9.49 -3.36
CA ALA A 262 1.75 -10.53 -2.76
C ALA A 262 3.26 -10.23 -2.82
N ALA A 263 4.00 -10.74 -1.84
CA ALA A 263 5.45 -10.57 -1.72
C ALA A 263 6.19 -11.28 -2.86
N ILE A 264 7.19 -10.57 -3.40
CA ILE A 264 8.06 -11.03 -4.47
C ILE A 264 9.37 -11.56 -3.87
N SER A 265 9.79 -12.75 -4.30
CA SER A 265 11.02 -13.42 -3.94
C SER A 265 11.39 -14.42 -5.05
N PRO A 266 12.66 -14.51 -5.48
CA PRO A 266 13.85 -13.83 -4.96
C PRO A 266 14.01 -12.37 -5.40
N ARG A 267 15.04 -11.69 -4.88
CA ARG A 267 15.37 -10.27 -5.13
C ARG A 267 16.80 -10.12 -5.64
N SER A 268 17.04 -9.06 -6.42
CA SER A 268 18.36 -8.71 -6.92
C SER A 268 19.31 -8.31 -5.79
N THR A 269 20.61 -8.56 -6.00
CA THR A 269 21.67 -8.13 -5.10
C THR A 269 22.82 -7.47 -5.87
N TYR A 270 23.55 -6.56 -5.22
CA TYR A 270 24.75 -5.97 -5.79
C TYR A 270 25.79 -7.05 -6.11
N ASN A 271 26.34 -7.00 -7.32
CA ASN A 271 27.33 -7.98 -7.82
C ASN A 271 26.85 -9.44 -7.74
N GLY A 272 25.53 -9.67 -7.73
CA GLY A 272 24.94 -11.00 -7.62
C GLY A 272 23.86 -11.23 -8.68
N ARG A 273 23.02 -12.25 -8.42
CA ARG A 273 21.91 -12.59 -9.31
C ARG A 273 20.91 -11.44 -9.38
N GLN A 274 20.48 -11.15 -10.60
CA GLN A 274 19.46 -10.16 -10.90
C GLN A 274 18.14 -10.88 -11.21
N TYR A 275 17.03 -10.34 -10.76
CA TYR A 275 15.69 -10.85 -11.04
C TYR A 275 14.81 -9.71 -11.53
N ASP A 276 14.04 -9.97 -12.58
CA ASP A 276 13.16 -8.99 -13.19
C ASP A 276 11.70 -9.42 -13.09
N LEU A 277 10.82 -8.44 -12.90
CA LEU A 277 9.37 -8.53 -13.06
C LEU A 277 9.02 -8.04 -14.46
N SER A 278 8.36 -8.86 -15.29
CA SER A 278 8.09 -8.55 -16.70
C SER A 278 6.66 -8.83 -17.15
#